data_AF-A0A673HZF2-F1
#
_entry.id   AF-A0A673HZF2-F1
#
_cell.length_a   1.000
_cell.length_b   1.000
_cell.length_c   1.000
_cell.angle_alpha   90.00
_cell.angle_beta   90.00
_cell.angle_gamma   90.00
#
_symmetry.space_group_name_H-M   'P 1'
#
loop_
_entity.id
_entity.type
_entity.pdbx_description
1 polymer ?
#
loop_
_entity_poly.entity_id
_entity_poly.type
_entity_poly.pdbx_seq_one_letter_code
_entity_poly.pdbx_strand_id
1 'polypeptide(L)'
;MEGDSVILHTGVDTNKQDRMTWYFNKIRIAQITGDQNKICTDVQCPQRFRHKLNMTDRSLMITNINTTDAGVYKAEITSRNIAKTFSVTVHGVSAAERDEMKRKLVKEGESVTLLPGVIKTNDTITWYFNDTRIDINSCTDVHCVADKEFRDRLQLDNQAGSLTITNIRTTDSGLYQLQINSSRICTIKTFSVAVIRLSSAAVARKHYGAAAAVLLYVAAAVCMIYYRKHQKL
;
A
#
# COMPACT_ATOMS: atom_id res chain seq x y z
N MET A 1 5.14 -9.44 3.35
CA MET A 1 5.28 -8.72 4.63
C MET A 1 3.92 -8.71 5.32
N GLU A 2 3.88 -8.51 6.62
CA GLU A 2 2.62 -8.21 7.32
C GLU A 2 1.92 -6.99 6.67
N GLY A 3 0.60 -7.04 6.55
CA GLY A 3 -0.23 -6.03 5.87
C GLY A 3 -0.45 -6.28 4.38
N ASP A 4 0.43 -7.05 3.72
CA ASP A 4 0.30 -7.35 2.30
C ASP A 4 -0.85 -8.33 2.01
N SER A 5 -1.21 -8.48 0.74
CA SER A 5 -2.05 -9.58 0.28
C SER A 5 -1.23 -10.56 -0.56
N VAL A 6 -1.61 -11.83 -0.58
CA VAL A 6 -0.98 -12.85 -1.43
C VAL A 6 -2.03 -13.63 -2.21
N ILE A 7 -1.70 -14.02 -3.43
CA ILE A 7 -2.49 -14.90 -4.26
C ILE A 7 -1.66 -16.15 -4.54
N LEU A 8 -2.24 -17.32 -4.26
CA LEU A 8 -1.63 -18.62 -4.50
C LEU A 8 -2.19 -19.22 -5.79
N HIS A 9 -1.36 -19.25 -6.83
CA HIS A 9 -1.72 -19.76 -8.14
C HIS A 9 -1.42 -21.25 -8.24
N THR A 10 -2.43 -22.05 -8.55
CA THR A 10 -2.24 -23.48 -8.79
C THR A 10 -1.67 -23.78 -10.17
N GLY A 11 -1.97 -22.92 -11.15
CA GLY A 11 -1.59 -23.10 -12.56
C GLY A 11 -2.18 -24.38 -13.16
N VAL A 12 -3.34 -24.82 -12.67
CA VAL A 12 -4.01 -26.03 -13.16
C VAL A 12 -5.30 -25.66 -13.86
N ASP A 13 -5.36 -25.98 -15.16
CA ASP A 13 -6.58 -25.89 -15.95
C ASP A 13 -7.56 -26.97 -15.49
N THR A 14 -8.57 -26.55 -14.73
CA THR A 14 -9.65 -27.42 -14.25
C THR A 14 -10.93 -27.16 -15.06
N ASN A 15 -11.88 -28.10 -15.06
CA ASN A 15 -13.19 -27.95 -15.71
C ASN A 15 -14.28 -27.68 -14.67
N LYS A 16 -15.53 -27.45 -15.10
CA LYS A 16 -16.64 -27.16 -14.16
C LYS A 16 -17.04 -28.33 -13.25
N GLN A 17 -16.57 -29.54 -13.52
CA GLN A 17 -16.85 -30.71 -12.67
C GLN A 17 -15.77 -30.92 -11.61
N ASP A 18 -14.60 -30.31 -11.78
CA ASP A 18 -13.51 -30.43 -10.82
C ASP A 18 -13.86 -29.72 -9.52
N ARG A 19 -13.68 -30.48 -8.44
CA ARG A 19 -13.83 -29.97 -7.08
C ARG A 19 -12.46 -29.69 -6.51
N MET A 20 -12.22 -28.45 -6.16
CA MET A 20 -10.97 -27.98 -5.60
C MET A 20 -11.16 -27.58 -4.15
N THR A 21 -10.32 -28.07 -3.26
CA THR A 21 -10.39 -27.75 -1.82
C THR A 21 -9.06 -27.19 -1.36
N TRP A 22 -9.11 -26.05 -0.66
CA TRP A 22 -7.96 -25.42 -0.03
C TRP A 22 -7.91 -25.74 1.44
N TYR A 23 -6.71 -26.09 1.90
CA TYR A 23 -6.42 -26.37 3.29
C TYR A 23 -5.30 -25.45 3.78
N PHE A 24 -5.41 -25.02 5.03
CA PHE A 24 -4.33 -24.44 5.79
C PHE A 24 -4.01 -25.35 6.96
N ASN A 25 -2.77 -25.84 7.06
CA ASN A 25 -2.35 -26.77 8.13
C ASN A 25 -3.37 -27.91 8.38
N LYS A 26 -3.88 -28.52 7.28
CA LYS A 26 -4.91 -29.59 7.27
C LYS A 26 -6.35 -29.17 7.58
N ILE A 27 -6.59 -27.91 7.92
CA ILE A 27 -7.95 -27.38 8.12
C ILE A 27 -8.47 -26.85 6.79
N ARG A 28 -9.66 -27.27 6.37
CA ARG A 28 -10.29 -26.74 5.14
C ARG A 28 -10.62 -25.27 5.33
N ILE A 29 -10.18 -24.41 4.41
CA ILE A 29 -10.38 -22.96 4.47
C ILE A 29 -11.17 -22.40 3.27
N ALA A 30 -11.21 -23.12 2.14
CA ALA A 30 -12.05 -22.77 1.01
C ALA A 30 -12.30 -23.99 0.11
N GLN A 31 -13.35 -23.92 -0.69
CA GLN A 31 -13.70 -24.95 -1.66
C GLN A 31 -14.33 -24.31 -2.90
N ILE A 32 -13.97 -24.81 -4.08
CA ILE A 32 -14.61 -24.46 -5.35
C ILE A 32 -15.25 -25.72 -5.92
N THR A 33 -16.51 -25.60 -6.35
CA THR A 33 -17.24 -26.65 -7.06
C THR A 33 -17.90 -26.03 -8.28
N GLY A 34 -17.38 -26.34 -9.47
CA GLY A 34 -17.78 -25.65 -10.69
C GLY A 34 -17.57 -24.14 -10.60
N ASP A 35 -18.63 -23.38 -10.84
CA ASP A 35 -18.60 -21.91 -10.78
C ASP A 35 -18.90 -21.38 -9.36
N GLN A 36 -19.27 -22.25 -8.41
CA GLN A 36 -19.55 -21.84 -7.03
C GLN A 36 -18.28 -21.87 -6.19
N ASN A 37 -17.88 -20.71 -5.69
CA ASN A 37 -16.87 -20.57 -4.66
C ASN A 37 -17.54 -20.58 -3.27
N LYS A 38 -17.03 -21.41 -2.37
CA LYS A 38 -17.45 -21.46 -0.96
C LYS A 38 -16.22 -21.27 -0.11
N ILE A 39 -16.12 -20.09 0.47
CA ILE A 39 -15.10 -19.80 1.48
C ILE A 39 -15.58 -20.42 2.80
N CYS A 40 -14.66 -20.91 3.61
CA CYS A 40 -15.02 -21.45 4.91
C CYS A 40 -15.58 -20.31 5.78
N THR A 41 -16.86 -20.40 6.12
CA THR A 41 -17.57 -19.45 6.99
C THR A 41 -18.22 -20.16 8.19
N ASP A 42 -18.05 -21.47 8.28
CA ASP A 42 -18.59 -22.31 9.35
C ASP A 42 -17.71 -22.30 10.62
N VAL A 43 -18.16 -23.02 11.65
CA VAL A 43 -17.49 -23.10 12.96
C VAL A 43 -16.07 -23.69 12.87
N GLN A 44 -15.75 -24.45 11.82
CA GLN A 44 -14.43 -25.02 11.61
C GLN A 44 -13.47 -24.03 10.94
N CYS A 45 -13.96 -22.89 10.43
CA CYS A 45 -13.10 -21.85 9.89
C CYS A 45 -12.29 -21.20 11.01
N PRO A 46 -10.95 -21.19 10.91
CA PRO A 46 -10.13 -20.45 11.86
C PRO A 46 -10.54 -18.97 11.86
N GLN A 47 -10.87 -18.44 13.04
CA GLN A 47 -11.32 -17.03 13.20
C GLN A 47 -10.36 -16.02 12.56
N ARG A 48 -9.06 -16.32 12.49
CA ARG A 48 -8.06 -15.45 11.84
C ARG A 48 -8.30 -15.21 10.34
N PHE A 49 -8.97 -16.12 9.63
CA PHE A 49 -9.24 -16.00 8.19
C PHE A 49 -10.59 -15.35 7.88
N ARG A 50 -11.35 -15.00 8.93
CA ARG A 50 -12.65 -14.34 8.77
C ARG A 50 -12.47 -13.04 7.99
N HIS A 51 -13.19 -12.90 6.88
CA HIS A 51 -13.12 -11.76 5.95
C HIS A 51 -11.76 -11.52 5.25
N LYS A 52 -10.79 -12.45 5.37
CA LYS A 52 -9.48 -12.32 4.70
C LYS A 52 -9.35 -13.09 3.39
N LEU A 53 -10.14 -14.15 3.24
CA LEU A 53 -10.02 -15.03 2.08
C LEU A 53 -10.89 -14.52 0.93
N ASN A 54 -10.36 -14.60 -0.27
CA ASN A 54 -11.10 -14.42 -1.52
C ASN A 54 -10.62 -15.45 -2.55
N MET A 55 -11.45 -15.77 -3.54
CA MET A 55 -11.14 -16.73 -4.58
C MET A 55 -11.31 -16.09 -5.95
N THR A 56 -10.23 -16.05 -6.72
CA THR A 56 -10.22 -15.52 -8.09
C THR A 56 -9.62 -16.60 -8.98
N ASP A 57 -10.38 -17.03 -9.99
CA ASP A 57 -9.94 -18.01 -11.01
C ASP A 57 -9.13 -19.18 -10.41
N ARG A 58 -9.73 -19.87 -9.42
CA ARG A 58 -9.15 -21.01 -8.69
C ARG A 58 -7.85 -20.77 -7.94
N SER A 59 -7.43 -19.51 -7.85
CA SER A 59 -6.36 -19.07 -6.98
C SER A 59 -6.95 -18.62 -5.64
N LEU A 60 -6.22 -18.88 -4.56
CA LEU A 60 -6.60 -18.41 -3.23
C LEU A 60 -5.93 -17.08 -2.97
N MET A 61 -6.73 -16.03 -2.77
CA MET A 61 -6.26 -14.74 -2.29
C MET A 61 -6.44 -14.66 -0.77
N ILE A 62 -5.42 -14.16 -0.09
CA ILE A 62 -5.41 -13.91 1.34
C ILE A 62 -5.04 -12.44 1.53
N THR A 63 -5.97 -11.66 2.06
CA THR A 63 -5.80 -10.22 2.25
C THR A 63 -5.26 -9.91 3.64
N ASN A 64 -4.51 -8.81 3.75
CA ASN A 64 -4.02 -8.28 5.02
C ASN A 64 -3.39 -9.36 5.91
N ILE A 65 -2.39 -10.05 5.36
CA ILE A 65 -1.71 -11.16 6.01
C ILE A 65 -0.92 -10.67 7.22
N ASN A 66 -0.85 -11.49 8.27
CA ASN A 66 0.04 -11.27 9.39
C ASN A 66 0.86 -12.52 9.70
N THR A 67 1.72 -12.46 10.71
CA THR A 67 2.60 -13.58 11.07
C THR A 67 1.85 -14.86 11.44
N THR A 68 0.60 -14.76 11.92
CA THR A 68 -0.24 -15.93 12.24
C THR A 68 -0.84 -16.61 11.01
N ASP A 69 -0.82 -15.94 9.85
CA ASP A 69 -1.27 -16.48 8.57
C ASP A 69 -0.14 -17.25 7.85
N ALA A 70 1.08 -17.22 8.39
CA ALA A 70 2.19 -18.03 7.88
C ALA A 70 1.94 -19.53 8.10
N GLY A 71 2.33 -20.35 7.12
CA GLY A 71 2.15 -21.79 7.20
C GLY A 71 2.02 -22.45 5.83
N VAL A 72 1.56 -23.71 5.86
CA VAL A 72 1.44 -24.54 4.66
C VAL A 72 0.01 -24.52 4.15
N TYR A 73 -0.14 -24.05 2.92
CA TYR A 73 -1.38 -24.05 2.17
C TYR A 73 -1.35 -25.19 1.15
N LYS A 74 -2.43 -25.96 1.08
CA LYS A 74 -2.55 -27.09 0.15
C LYS A 74 -3.83 -26.94 -0.65
N ALA A 75 -3.72 -27.01 -1.97
CA ALA A 75 -4.85 -27.14 -2.88
C ALA A 75 -4.96 -28.60 -3.33
N GLU A 76 -6.14 -29.20 -3.19
CA GLU A 76 -6.44 -30.57 -3.65
C GLU A 76 -7.56 -30.55 -4.68
N ILE A 77 -7.33 -31.19 -5.82
CA ILE A 77 -8.28 -31.37 -6.91
C ILE A 77 -8.56 -32.88 -7.01
N THR A 78 -9.54 -33.33 -6.22
CA THR A 78 -9.75 -34.77 -5.96
C THR A 78 -10.06 -35.56 -7.23
N SER A 79 -10.86 -35.00 -8.14
CA SER A 79 -11.24 -35.61 -9.42
C SER A 79 -10.04 -35.97 -10.31
N ARG A 80 -8.93 -35.26 -10.15
CA ARG A 80 -7.72 -35.43 -10.97
C ARG A 80 -6.54 -36.01 -10.22
N ASN A 81 -6.71 -36.30 -8.91
CA ASN A 81 -5.61 -36.69 -8.02
C ASN A 81 -4.42 -35.71 -8.06
N ILE A 82 -4.71 -34.41 -8.15
CA ILE A 82 -3.68 -33.35 -8.16
C ILE A 82 -3.68 -32.64 -6.81
N ALA A 83 -2.49 -32.44 -6.25
CA ALA A 83 -2.28 -31.58 -5.10
C ALA A 83 -1.17 -30.57 -5.37
N LYS A 84 -1.37 -29.33 -4.93
CA LYS A 84 -0.35 -28.27 -4.95
C LYS A 84 -0.14 -27.76 -3.53
N THR A 85 1.12 -27.70 -3.11
CA THR A 85 1.50 -27.22 -1.77
C THR A 85 2.28 -25.93 -1.89
N PHE A 86 1.97 -24.97 -1.01
CA PHE A 86 2.58 -23.65 -0.92
C PHE A 86 3.02 -23.42 0.52
N SER A 87 4.25 -22.94 0.69
CA SER A 87 4.75 -22.51 1.99
C SER A 87 4.77 -20.99 2.00
N VAL A 88 4.01 -20.38 2.90
CA VAL A 88 3.91 -18.92 3.04
C VAL A 88 4.63 -18.51 4.30
N THR A 89 5.63 -17.64 4.15
CA THR A 89 6.35 -16.98 5.24
C THR A 89 5.93 -15.52 5.29
N VAL A 90 5.68 -15.01 6.50
CA VAL A 90 5.29 -13.62 6.71
C VAL A 90 6.27 -12.99 7.68
N HIS A 91 6.99 -11.98 7.19
CA HIS A 91 7.85 -11.15 8.03
C HIS A 91 7.01 -10.05 8.68
N GLY A 92 7.09 -9.95 10.00
CA GLY A 92 6.45 -8.89 10.76
C GLY A 92 7.08 -7.52 10.46
N VAL A 93 6.31 -6.46 10.73
CA VAL A 93 6.77 -5.08 10.62
C VAL A 93 6.72 -4.40 11.99
N SER A 94 7.57 -3.40 12.20
CA SER A 94 7.56 -2.61 13.44
C SER A 94 6.25 -1.83 13.59
N ALA A 95 5.96 -1.36 14.81
CA ALA A 95 4.78 -0.53 15.06
C ALA A 95 4.80 0.77 14.25
N ALA A 96 5.98 1.39 14.08
CA ALA A 96 6.15 2.60 13.28
C ALA A 96 5.82 2.37 11.80
N GLU A 97 6.37 1.31 11.19
CA GLU A 97 6.09 0.96 9.79
C GLU A 97 4.61 0.62 9.57
N ARG A 98 3.96 0.01 10.55
CA ARG A 98 2.51 -0.29 10.49
C ARG A 98 1.66 0.98 10.46
N ASP A 99 2.06 2.02 11.19
CA ASP A 99 1.37 3.30 11.14
C ASP A 99 1.63 4.04 9.82
N GLU A 100 2.85 3.95 9.27
CA GLU A 100 3.15 4.48 7.93
C GLU A 100 2.38 3.76 6.81
N MET A 101 2.15 2.45 6.93
CA MET A 101 1.35 1.68 5.98
C MET A 101 -0.11 2.15 5.87
N LYS A 102 -0.68 2.75 6.93
CA LYS A 102 -2.08 3.21 6.90
C LYS A 102 -2.30 4.32 5.88
N ARG A 103 -1.40 5.31 5.86
CA ARG A 103 -1.44 6.45 4.93
C ARG A 103 -0.13 7.22 4.99
N LYS A 104 0.55 7.31 3.85
CA LYS A 104 1.74 8.15 3.67
C LYS A 104 1.31 9.58 3.35
N LEU A 105 1.63 10.51 4.25
CA LEU A 105 1.38 11.94 4.07
C LEU A 105 2.61 12.61 3.45
N VAL A 106 2.43 13.32 2.35
CA VAL A 106 3.51 13.98 1.61
C VAL A 106 3.09 15.42 1.31
N LYS A 107 4.02 16.39 1.32
CA LYS A 107 3.66 17.77 0.96
C LYS A 107 3.69 17.94 -0.55
N GLU A 108 2.80 18.78 -1.05
CA GLU A 108 2.81 19.15 -2.46
C GLU A 108 4.16 19.78 -2.86
N GLY A 109 4.69 19.34 -4.01
CA GLY A 109 6.00 19.72 -4.53
C GLY A 109 7.16 18.81 -4.08
N GLU A 110 6.97 17.96 -3.06
CA GLU A 110 7.99 16.98 -2.65
C GLU A 110 7.98 15.74 -3.55
N SER A 111 8.89 14.80 -3.28
CA SER A 111 8.92 13.49 -3.94
C SER A 111 8.43 12.40 -3.00
N VAL A 112 7.75 11.40 -3.53
CA VAL A 112 7.42 10.17 -2.80
C VAL A 112 8.10 8.98 -3.48
N THR A 113 8.73 8.13 -2.67
CA THR A 113 9.21 6.82 -3.11
C THR A 113 8.43 5.73 -2.40
N LEU A 114 7.90 4.79 -3.19
CA LEU A 114 7.18 3.61 -2.74
C LEU A 114 8.09 2.40 -2.95
N LEU A 115 8.47 1.77 -1.85
CA LEU A 115 9.45 0.70 -1.84
C LEU A 115 8.74 -0.66 -1.92
N PRO A 116 9.19 -1.55 -2.82
CA PRO A 116 8.54 -2.84 -3.04
C PRO A 116 8.89 -3.89 -1.98
N GLY A 117 9.94 -3.67 -1.19
CA GLY A 117 10.45 -4.64 -0.22
C GLY A 117 11.27 -5.74 -0.91
N VAL A 118 10.96 -7.01 -0.62
CA VAL A 118 11.72 -8.16 -1.13
C VAL A 118 11.22 -8.56 -2.51
N ILE A 119 12.12 -8.53 -3.50
CA ILE A 119 11.90 -8.97 -4.88
C ILE A 119 12.92 -10.07 -5.22
N LYS A 120 12.52 -11.07 -5.99
CA LYS A 120 13.41 -12.11 -6.52
C LYS A 120 13.72 -11.85 -7.99
N THR A 121 14.84 -12.39 -8.47
CA THR A 121 15.36 -12.18 -9.84
C THR A 121 14.38 -12.53 -10.97
N ASN A 122 13.44 -13.46 -10.73
CA ASN A 122 12.47 -13.91 -11.75
C ASN A 122 11.07 -13.34 -11.53
N ASP A 123 10.89 -12.41 -10.60
CA ASP A 123 9.59 -11.80 -10.35
C ASP A 123 9.32 -10.71 -11.39
N THR A 124 8.08 -10.64 -11.88
CA THR A 124 7.62 -9.52 -12.70
C THR A 124 6.86 -8.53 -11.83
N ILE A 125 7.11 -7.24 -12.07
CA ILE A 125 6.56 -6.16 -11.25
C ILE A 125 5.62 -5.32 -12.09
N THR A 126 4.48 -4.98 -11.53
CA THR A 126 3.54 -4.05 -12.17
C THR A 126 2.94 -3.12 -11.12
N TRP A 127 2.94 -1.83 -11.43
CA TRP A 127 2.35 -0.80 -10.59
C TRP A 127 1.00 -0.37 -11.13
N TYR A 128 0.11 0.03 -10.23
CA TYR A 128 -1.21 0.55 -10.51
C TYR A 128 -1.47 1.80 -9.68
N PHE A 129 -2.15 2.77 -10.25
CA PHE A 129 -2.69 3.94 -9.57
C PHE A 129 -4.21 3.93 -9.75
N ASN A 130 -4.95 3.88 -8.63
CA ASN A 130 -6.42 3.80 -8.62
C ASN A 130 -6.93 2.74 -9.63
N ASP A 131 -6.45 1.51 -9.48
CA ASP A 131 -6.75 0.35 -10.34
C ASP A 131 -6.33 0.47 -11.81
N THR A 132 -5.65 1.55 -12.20
CA THR A 132 -5.16 1.75 -13.56
C THR A 132 -3.67 1.47 -13.65
N ARG A 133 -3.24 0.68 -14.64
CA ARG A 133 -1.84 0.25 -14.79
C ARG A 133 -0.92 1.43 -15.10
N ILE A 134 0.22 1.46 -14.42
CA ILE A 134 1.35 2.36 -14.68
C ILE A 134 2.37 1.59 -15.52
N ASP A 135 2.65 2.07 -16.73
CA ASP A 135 3.67 1.49 -17.62
C ASP A 135 4.45 2.62 -18.31
N ILE A 136 5.76 2.67 -18.10
CA ILE A 136 6.65 3.69 -18.69
C ILE A 136 7.15 3.28 -20.07
N ASN A 137 7.36 1.97 -20.29
CA ASN A 137 8.10 1.46 -21.45
C ASN A 137 7.17 1.07 -22.61
N SER A 138 5.90 0.79 -22.33
CA SER A 138 4.93 0.37 -23.36
C SER A 138 3.54 0.97 -23.08
N CYS A 139 3.39 2.27 -23.39
CA CYS A 139 2.07 2.91 -23.45
C CYS A 139 1.50 2.82 -24.89
N THR A 140 1.16 1.61 -25.35
CA THR A 140 0.43 1.41 -26.61
C THR A 140 -1.07 1.17 -26.41
N ASP A 141 -1.49 0.92 -25.16
CA ASP A 141 -2.89 0.64 -24.79
C ASP A 141 -3.56 1.90 -24.21
N VAL A 142 -4.86 2.05 -24.47
CA VAL A 142 -5.72 3.15 -24.00
C VAL A 142 -5.84 3.17 -22.47
N HIS A 143 -5.51 2.07 -21.80
CA HIS A 143 -5.64 1.84 -20.36
C HIS A 143 -4.36 2.10 -19.54
N CYS A 144 -3.41 2.88 -20.08
CA CYS A 144 -2.19 3.26 -19.39
C CYS A 144 -2.18 4.77 -19.07
N VAL A 145 -1.78 5.12 -17.85
CA VAL A 145 -1.90 6.50 -17.32
C VAL A 145 -0.57 7.26 -17.31
N ALA A 146 0.55 6.56 -17.49
CA ALA A 146 1.88 7.10 -17.19
C ALA A 146 2.21 8.40 -17.94
N ASP A 147 1.92 8.48 -19.24
CA ASP A 147 2.32 9.64 -20.05
C ASP A 147 1.38 10.85 -19.89
N LYS A 148 0.08 10.64 -19.61
CA LYS A 148 -0.91 11.75 -19.56
C LYS A 148 -0.97 12.44 -18.19
N GLU A 149 -0.91 11.68 -17.10
CA GLU A 149 -1.13 12.19 -15.73
C GLU A 149 0.19 12.55 -15.02
N PHE A 150 1.26 11.77 -15.26
CA PHE A 150 2.52 11.94 -14.56
C PHE A 150 3.63 12.63 -15.35
N ARG A 151 3.50 12.84 -16.67
CA ARG A 151 4.34 13.71 -17.55
C ARG A 151 5.75 13.98 -17.01
N ASP A 152 6.64 13.00 -17.16
CA ASP A 152 8.07 13.05 -16.77
C ASP A 152 8.41 13.01 -15.26
N ARG A 153 7.42 13.01 -14.38
CA ARG A 153 7.64 13.00 -12.92
C ARG A 153 7.81 11.60 -12.33
N LEU A 154 7.41 10.59 -13.08
CA LEU A 154 7.35 9.20 -12.64
C LEU A 154 8.61 8.45 -13.05
N GLN A 155 9.28 7.84 -12.07
CA GLN A 155 10.51 7.08 -12.24
C GLN A 155 10.32 5.69 -11.66
N LEU A 156 10.49 4.67 -12.49
CA LEU A 156 10.46 3.26 -12.07
C LEU A 156 11.88 2.72 -12.08
N ASP A 157 12.33 2.25 -10.93
CA ASP A 157 13.56 1.47 -10.84
C ASP A 157 13.20 0.01 -11.16
N ASN A 158 13.59 -0.48 -12.34
CA ASN A 158 13.31 -1.87 -12.73
C ASN A 158 14.19 -2.89 -12.01
N GLN A 159 15.31 -2.47 -11.41
CA GLN A 159 16.21 -3.36 -10.66
C GLN A 159 15.76 -3.48 -9.21
N ALA A 160 15.44 -2.35 -8.57
CA ALA A 160 14.96 -2.32 -7.19
C ALA A 160 13.44 -2.46 -7.08
N GLY A 161 12.69 -2.29 -8.17
CA GLY A 161 11.23 -2.35 -8.26
C GLY A 161 10.47 -1.15 -7.70
N SER A 162 11.18 -0.09 -7.28
CA SER A 162 10.59 1.07 -6.60
C SER A 162 9.96 2.07 -7.55
N LEU A 163 8.84 2.65 -7.13
CA LEU A 163 8.16 3.73 -7.83
C LEU A 163 8.45 5.06 -7.13
N THR A 164 9.04 6.01 -7.85
CA THR A 164 9.25 7.38 -7.38
C THR A 164 8.41 8.36 -8.20
N ILE A 165 7.71 9.25 -7.51
CA ILE A 165 6.96 10.35 -8.13
C ILE A 165 7.53 11.65 -7.58
N THR A 166 8.12 12.43 -8.47
CA THR A 166 8.71 13.74 -8.14
C THR A 166 7.67 14.85 -8.28
N ASN A 167 7.90 15.97 -7.59
CA ASN A 167 7.03 17.15 -7.66
C ASN A 167 5.54 16.77 -7.54
N ILE A 168 5.22 16.01 -6.49
CA ILE A 168 3.92 15.39 -6.29
C ILE A 168 2.85 16.45 -6.07
N ARG A 169 1.66 16.23 -6.63
CA ARG A 169 0.54 17.16 -6.61
C ARG A 169 -0.60 16.62 -5.78
N THR A 170 -1.48 17.51 -5.33
CA THR A 170 -2.73 17.11 -4.66
C THR A 170 -3.56 16.09 -5.45
N THR A 171 -3.54 16.17 -6.80
CA THR A 171 -4.20 15.23 -7.72
C THR A 171 -3.57 13.84 -7.74
N ASP A 172 -2.30 13.70 -7.35
CA ASP A 172 -1.61 12.40 -7.29
C ASP A 172 -1.95 11.62 -6.00
N SER A 173 -2.86 12.14 -5.16
CA SER A 173 -3.33 11.40 -3.99
C SER A 173 -4.18 10.21 -4.42
N GLY A 174 -3.98 9.05 -3.80
CA GLY A 174 -4.73 7.86 -4.18
C GLY A 174 -4.14 6.56 -3.63
N LEU A 175 -4.64 5.46 -4.20
CA LEU A 175 -4.15 4.12 -3.92
C LEU A 175 -3.14 3.71 -4.99
N TYR A 176 -1.93 3.43 -4.54
CA TYR A 176 -0.89 2.84 -5.36
C TYR A 176 -0.78 1.37 -5.00
N GLN A 177 -0.94 0.50 -5.99
CA GLN A 177 -0.81 -0.94 -5.80
C GLN A 177 0.39 -1.46 -6.57
N LEU A 178 1.16 -2.30 -5.91
CA LEU A 178 2.28 -3.02 -6.49
C LEU A 178 1.93 -4.50 -6.52
N GLN A 179 2.00 -5.09 -7.69
CA GLN A 179 1.90 -6.53 -7.89
C GLN A 179 3.28 -7.09 -8.21
N ILE A 180 3.74 -8.04 -7.40
CA ILE A 180 4.97 -8.81 -7.60
C ILE A 180 4.54 -10.23 -7.95
N ASN A 181 4.64 -10.57 -9.23
CA ASN A 181 4.19 -11.84 -9.78
C ASN A 181 5.37 -12.80 -9.93
N SER A 182 5.32 -13.90 -9.18
CA SER A 182 6.12 -15.10 -9.41
C SER A 182 5.26 -16.17 -10.09
N SER A 183 5.89 -17.26 -10.56
CA SER A 183 5.19 -18.35 -11.27
C SER A 183 4.03 -19.00 -10.49
N ARG A 184 4.08 -19.01 -9.15
CA ARG A 184 3.10 -19.69 -8.29
C ARG A 184 2.45 -18.80 -7.24
N ILE A 185 2.99 -17.60 -7.03
CA ILE A 185 2.57 -16.69 -5.97
C ILE A 185 2.61 -15.29 -6.54
N CYS A 186 1.54 -14.52 -6.32
CA CYS A 186 1.52 -13.08 -6.52
C CYS A 186 1.43 -12.40 -5.16
N THR A 187 2.27 -11.41 -4.91
CA THR A 187 2.19 -10.55 -3.72
C THR A 187 1.65 -9.19 -4.14
N ILE A 188 0.65 -8.71 -3.43
CA ILE A 188 0.03 -7.40 -3.65
C ILE A 188 0.32 -6.51 -2.44
N LYS A 189 0.95 -5.38 -2.71
CA LYS A 189 1.20 -4.31 -1.74
C LYS A 189 0.34 -3.12 -2.08
N THR A 190 -0.21 -2.45 -1.08
CA THR A 190 -1.06 -1.27 -1.27
C THR A 190 -0.51 -0.13 -0.43
N PHE A 191 -0.33 1.02 -1.07
CA PHE A 191 0.12 2.26 -0.45
C PHE A 191 -0.97 3.31 -0.62
N SER A 192 -1.46 3.86 0.49
CA SER A 192 -2.35 5.03 0.46
C SER A 192 -1.49 6.28 0.56
N VAL A 193 -1.45 7.08 -0.50
CA VAL A 193 -0.71 8.36 -0.53
C VAL A 193 -1.70 9.50 -0.44
N ALA A 194 -1.46 10.44 0.47
CA ALA A 194 -2.23 11.66 0.63
C ALA A 194 -1.32 12.87 0.57
N VAL A 195 -1.57 13.75 -0.39
CA VAL A 195 -0.75 14.93 -0.64
C VAL A 195 -1.42 16.15 -0.02
N ILE A 196 -0.70 16.85 0.83
CA ILE A 196 -1.19 18.05 1.53
C ILE A 196 -0.55 19.31 0.97
N ARG A 197 -1.38 20.30 0.68
CA ARG A 197 -0.91 21.65 0.37
C ARG A 197 -0.87 22.47 1.65
N LEU A 198 0.32 22.87 2.09
CA LEU A 198 0.45 23.79 3.21
C LEU A 198 0.03 25.19 2.74
N SER A 199 -1.00 25.77 3.37
CA SER A 199 -1.41 27.13 3.03
C SER A 199 -0.40 28.14 3.58
N SER A 200 -0.03 29.13 2.75
CA SER A 200 0.83 30.26 3.11
C SER A 200 0.37 31.01 4.38
N ALA A 201 -0.93 30.99 4.68
CA ALA A 201 -1.51 31.59 5.89
C ALA A 201 -1.01 30.96 7.21
N ALA A 202 -0.47 29.74 7.19
CA ALA A 202 0.16 29.13 8.37
C ALA A 202 1.60 29.65 8.62
N VAL A 203 2.33 29.99 7.56
CA VAL A 203 3.70 30.55 7.65
C VAL A 203 3.66 32.04 8.00
N ALA A 204 2.70 32.78 7.43
CA ALA A 204 2.49 34.20 7.70
C ALA A 204 2.28 34.48 9.21
N ARG A 205 1.54 33.61 9.92
CA ARG A 205 1.28 33.76 11.36
C ARG A 205 2.53 33.76 12.24
N LYS A 206 3.65 33.16 11.80
CA LYS A 206 4.91 33.20 12.56
C LYS A 206 5.64 34.54 12.42
N HIS A 207 5.57 35.19 11.26
CA HIS A 207 6.27 36.46 11.03
C HIS A 207 5.53 37.66 11.63
N TYR A 208 4.18 37.67 11.58
CA TYR A 208 3.39 38.74 12.21
C TYR A 208 3.48 38.73 13.74
N GLY A 209 3.57 37.54 14.36
CA GLY A 209 3.75 37.42 15.81
C GLY A 209 5.08 37.98 16.31
N ALA A 210 6.18 37.70 15.58
CA ALA A 210 7.50 38.24 15.93
C ALA A 210 7.60 39.76 15.73
N ALA A 211 7.04 40.29 14.63
CA ALA A 211 7.04 41.73 14.37
C ALA A 211 6.20 42.51 15.39
N ALA A 212 5.03 41.99 15.79
CA ALA A 212 4.18 42.62 16.80
C ALA A 212 4.84 42.63 18.19
N ALA A 213 5.55 41.56 18.57
CA ALA A 213 6.28 41.49 19.83
C ALA A 213 7.43 42.51 19.89
N VAL A 214 8.17 42.70 18.81
CA VAL A 214 9.24 43.72 18.72
C VAL A 214 8.66 45.14 18.85
N LEU A 215 7.55 45.43 18.16
CA LEU A 215 6.88 46.74 18.25
C LEU A 215 6.39 47.04 19.68
N LEU A 216 5.80 46.07 20.38
CA LEU A 216 5.39 46.23 21.77
C LEU A 216 6.57 46.47 22.70
N TYR A 217 7.70 45.77 22.47
CA TYR A 217 8.91 45.95 23.26
C TYR A 217 9.50 47.36 23.10
N VAL A 218 9.54 47.87 21.86
CA VAL A 218 10.02 49.23 21.57
C VAL A 218 9.10 50.27 22.19
N ALA A 219 7.78 50.10 22.06
CA ALA A 219 6.81 51.01 22.69
C ALA A 219 6.96 51.04 24.22
N ALA A 220 7.11 49.88 24.87
CA ALA A 220 7.33 49.79 26.31
C ALA A 220 8.65 50.46 26.74
N ALA A 221 9.72 50.29 25.97
CA ALA A 221 11.00 50.94 26.24
C ALA A 221 10.91 52.47 26.15
N VAL A 222 10.22 53.00 25.13
CA VAL A 222 9.98 54.44 24.96
C VAL A 222 9.15 54.99 26.11
N CYS A 223 8.06 54.32 26.49
CA CYS A 223 7.23 54.71 27.64
C CYS A 223 8.04 54.75 28.95
N MET A 224 8.89 53.75 29.19
CA MET A 224 9.76 53.69 30.38
C MET A 224 10.77 54.85 30.42
N ILE A 225 11.36 55.22 29.27
CA ILE A 225 12.27 56.36 29.18
C ILE A 225 11.53 57.66 29.47
N TYR A 226 10.33 57.84 28.89
CA TYR A 226 9.51 59.02 29.12
C TYR A 226 9.09 59.17 30.59
N TYR A 227 8.64 58.07 31.23
CA TYR A 227 8.24 58.06 32.63
C TYR A 227 9.40 58.40 33.58
N ARG A 228 10.59 57.81 33.35
CA ARG A 228 11.79 58.11 34.14
C ARG A 228 12.26 59.56 33.99
N LYS A 229 12.01 60.18 32.83
CA LYS A 229 12.35 61.58 32.59
C LYS A 229 11.40 62.53 33.33
N HIS A 230 10.12 62.15 33.44
CA HIS A 230 9.09 62.94 34.15
C HIS A 230 9.12 62.80 35.68
N GLN A 231 9.65 61.71 36.23
CA GLN A 231 9.84 61.55 37.68
C GLN A 231 11.07 62.31 38.24
N LYS A 232 11.89 62.94 37.38
CA LYS A 232 13.09 63.68 37.77
C LYS A 232 12.94 65.21 37.64
N LEU A 233 11.72 65.70 37.46
CA LEU A 233 11.33 67.11 37.65
C LEU A 233 10.51 67.24 38.93
#